data_AF-A0A7V1V2Q2-F1
#
_entry.id   AF-A0A7V1V2Q2-F1
#
_cell.length_a   1.000
_cell.length_b   1.000
_cell.length_c   1.000
_cell.angle_alpha   90.00
_cell.angle_beta   90.00
_cell.angle_gamma   90.00
#
_symmetry.space_group_name_H-M   'P 1'
#
loop_
_entity.id
_entity.type
_entity.pdbx_description
1 polymer ?
#
loop_
_entity_poly.entity_id
_entity_poly.type
_entity_poly.pdbx_seq_one_letter_code
_entity_poly.pdbx_strand_id
1 'polypeptide(L)'
;MRDLDGARRRPLTLSGASCRERIMGKVTDTMTPPHPLRRPLRWPNRAVWTVEVALGLACVLVGCATIPSRYVRQAEPGVTLSALVTQPQAYQGKVVILGGTVMAHTQEAGRVWLLVRNRPLDDDYVPHLPASPDPAEAGAYWVRISPEGLPKSYAQWSRLTVVGRVSDVRPVAHEWSTGKEPVLDGLYLRGWGSGWGGYGLHEATWEEIQDPSYIPSAPLPGVKPQ
;
A
#
# COMPACT_ATOMS: atom_id res chain seq x y z
N MET A 1 30.15 -39.43 -27.71
CA MET A 1 29.89 -40.81 -28.17
C MET A 1 29.39 -41.64 -27.00
N ARG A 2 28.09 -41.57 -26.73
CA ARG A 2 27.22 -42.62 -26.18
C ARG A 2 25.80 -42.08 -26.19
N ASP A 3 25.02 -42.80 -26.98
CA ASP A 3 23.58 -42.70 -27.18
C ASP A 3 22.85 -43.31 -25.97
N LEU A 4 21.55 -43.01 -25.88
CA LEU A 4 20.43 -43.87 -25.49
C LEU A 4 19.36 -43.18 -24.62
N ASP A 5 18.27 -42.88 -25.33
CA ASP A 5 16.88 -43.23 -25.02
C ASP A 5 16.12 -42.57 -23.87
N GLY A 6 14.91 -42.12 -24.21
CA GLY A 6 13.80 -42.21 -23.26
C GLY A 6 12.56 -41.38 -23.54
N ALA A 7 11.62 -41.97 -24.30
CA ALA A 7 10.17 -41.80 -24.17
C ALA A 7 9.47 -40.57 -24.80
N ARG A 8 9.05 -40.81 -26.04
CA ARG A 8 7.86 -40.26 -26.72
C ARG A 8 6.59 -40.35 -25.85
N ARG A 9 5.70 -39.35 -25.96
CA ARG A 9 4.24 -39.59 -25.98
C ARG A 9 3.60 -38.77 -27.11
N ARG A 10 2.87 -39.50 -27.96
CA ARG A 10 2.02 -39.01 -29.05
C ARG A 10 0.60 -38.71 -28.55
N PRO A 11 -0.19 -37.94 -29.31
CA PRO A 11 -1.55 -37.51 -28.96
C PRO A 11 -2.59 -38.56 -29.35
N LEU A 12 -3.78 -38.48 -28.73
CA LEU A 12 -5.00 -39.14 -29.21
C LEU A 12 -6.14 -38.14 -29.26
N THR A 13 -6.77 -38.12 -30.43
CA THR A 13 -7.97 -37.39 -30.81
C THR A 13 -9.22 -38.26 -30.66
N LEU A 14 -10.38 -37.56 -30.60
CA LEU A 14 -11.68 -37.89 -31.22
C LEU A 14 -12.70 -38.79 -30.50
N SER A 15 -13.97 -38.45 -30.78
CA SER A 15 -15.23 -39.21 -30.63
C SER A 15 -15.98 -38.95 -29.31
N GLY A 16 -17.27 -38.60 -29.24
CA GLY A 16 -18.38 -38.66 -30.19
C GLY A 16 -19.63 -39.20 -29.47
N ALA A 17 -20.82 -38.70 -29.86
CA ALA A 17 -22.18 -39.20 -29.53
C ALA A 17 -22.71 -38.94 -28.09
N SER A 18 -23.79 -38.16 -27.89
CA SER A 18 -25.21 -38.42 -28.23
C SER A 18 -25.89 -39.40 -27.27
N CYS A 19 -26.80 -38.88 -26.44
CA CYS A 19 -27.89 -39.68 -25.86
C CYS A 19 -29.17 -38.83 -25.83
N ARG A 20 -30.21 -39.35 -26.50
CA ARG A 20 -31.50 -38.74 -26.79
C ARG A 20 -32.55 -39.81 -26.54
N GLU A 21 -33.55 -39.55 -25.69
CA GLU A 21 -34.87 -40.21 -25.64
C GLU A 21 -35.65 -39.52 -24.50
N ARG A 22 -36.74 -38.77 -24.70
CA ARG A 22 -38.02 -38.95 -25.41
C ARG A 22 -38.90 -40.04 -24.81
N ILE A 23 -39.87 -39.62 -23.98
CA ILE A 23 -41.15 -40.34 -23.79
C ILE A 23 -42.30 -39.36 -24.07
N MET A 24 -43.24 -39.84 -24.90
CA MET A 24 -44.45 -39.17 -25.40
C MET A 24 -45.70 -39.54 -24.57
N GLY A 25 -46.70 -38.65 -24.64
CA GLY A 25 -48.15 -38.97 -24.59
C GLY A 25 -48.82 -38.72 -23.24
N LYS A 26 -50.04 -38.16 -23.14
CA LYS A 26 -51.17 -38.16 -24.07
C LYS A 26 -52.08 -36.93 -23.87
N VAL A 27 -52.84 -36.66 -24.94
CA VAL A 27 -53.86 -35.63 -25.15
C VAL A 27 -55.26 -36.13 -24.75
N THR A 28 -56.14 -35.19 -24.32
CA THR A 28 -57.61 -35.00 -24.53
C THR A 28 -58.22 -34.38 -23.26
N ASP A 29 -59.23 -33.50 -23.22
CA ASP A 29 -60.00 -32.75 -24.21
C ASP A 29 -60.70 -31.57 -23.49
N THR A 30 -60.85 -30.45 -24.19
CA THR A 30 -62.00 -29.53 -24.29
C THR A 30 -62.89 -29.20 -23.07
N MET A 31 -62.91 -27.94 -22.62
CA MET A 31 -64.14 -27.09 -22.50
C MET A 31 -63.82 -25.62 -22.14
N THR A 32 -64.50 -24.68 -22.80
CA THR A 32 -64.35 -23.20 -22.73
C THR A 32 -65.44 -22.57 -21.80
N PRO A 33 -65.47 -21.23 -21.60
CA PRO A 33 -64.98 -20.45 -20.46
C PRO A 33 -66.10 -19.91 -19.53
N PRO A 34 -65.78 -19.06 -18.53
CA PRO A 34 -66.22 -17.66 -18.67
C PRO A 34 -65.18 -16.62 -18.24
N HIS A 35 -65.34 -15.41 -18.80
CA HIS A 35 -64.55 -14.21 -18.51
C HIS A 35 -64.43 -13.91 -17.01
N PRO A 36 -63.26 -13.37 -16.59
CA PRO A 36 -63.34 -12.08 -15.93
C PRO A 36 -62.20 -11.11 -16.30
N LEU A 37 -62.63 -9.87 -16.52
CA LEU A 37 -62.01 -8.63 -16.05
C LEU A 37 -60.56 -8.33 -16.49
N ARG A 38 -60.48 -7.34 -17.38
CA ARG A 38 -59.31 -6.55 -17.75
C ARG A 38 -58.43 -6.25 -16.53
N ARG A 39 -57.27 -6.90 -16.47
CA ARG A 39 -56.17 -6.46 -15.60
C ARG A 39 -55.43 -5.31 -16.31
N PRO A 40 -55.13 -4.19 -15.62
CA PRO A 40 -54.27 -3.18 -16.18
C PRO A 40 -52.86 -3.75 -16.38
N LEU A 41 -52.32 -3.48 -17.56
CA LEU A 41 -50.97 -3.76 -17.98
C LEU A 41 -49.99 -3.13 -16.98
N ARG A 42 -49.43 -3.94 -16.07
CA ARG A 42 -48.33 -3.52 -15.20
C ARG A 42 -47.07 -3.46 -16.05
N TRP A 43 -46.67 -2.23 -16.38
CA TRP A 43 -45.38 -1.93 -16.96
C TRP A 43 -44.28 -2.38 -15.99
N PRO A 44 -43.25 -3.13 -16.42
CA PRO A 44 -42.12 -3.44 -15.55
C PRO A 44 -41.35 -2.16 -15.25
N ASN A 45 -41.22 -1.87 -13.95
CA ASN A 45 -40.45 -0.77 -13.38
C ASN A 45 -38.99 -0.83 -13.86
N ARG A 46 -38.66 -0.08 -14.91
CA ARG A 46 -37.27 0.17 -15.33
C ARG A 46 -36.48 1.04 -14.35
N ALA A 47 -37.12 1.57 -13.31
CA ALA A 47 -36.56 2.55 -12.38
C ALA A 47 -35.85 1.96 -11.15
N VAL A 48 -35.90 0.64 -10.93
CA VAL A 48 -35.25 0.02 -9.75
C VAL A 48 -33.77 -0.27 -9.99
N TRP A 49 -33.35 -0.38 -11.25
CA TRP A 49 -31.97 -0.75 -11.62
C TRP A 49 -30.95 0.40 -11.53
N THR A 50 -31.38 1.65 -11.39
CA THR A 50 -30.47 2.80 -11.34
C THR A 50 -29.93 3.09 -9.94
N VAL A 51 -30.63 2.69 -8.88
CA VAL A 51 -30.23 3.00 -7.49
C VAL A 51 -29.17 2.04 -6.97
N GLU A 52 -29.23 0.75 -7.34
CA GLU A 52 -28.21 -0.24 -6.89
C GLU A 52 -26.83 -0.02 -7.53
N VAL A 53 -26.78 0.41 -8.79
CA VAL A 53 -25.49 0.68 -9.47
C VAL A 53 -24.78 1.90 -8.90
N ALA A 54 -25.54 2.92 -8.47
CA ALA A 54 -24.97 4.14 -7.89
C ALA A 54 -24.36 3.89 -6.51
N LEU A 55 -24.93 2.98 -5.70
CA LEU A 55 -24.39 2.63 -4.38
C LEU A 55 -23.17 1.70 -4.46
N GLY A 56 -23.11 0.81 -5.46
CA GLY A 56 -21.93 -0.02 -5.71
C GLY A 56 -20.71 0.77 -6.21
N LEU A 57 -20.93 1.84 -6.98
CA LEU A 57 -19.85 2.68 -7.52
C LEU A 57 -19.21 3.61 -6.47
N ALA A 58 -19.95 3.98 -5.42
CA ALA A 58 -19.46 4.88 -4.37
C ALA A 58 -18.36 4.25 -3.48
N CYS A 59 -18.28 2.92 -3.40
CA CYS A 59 -17.25 2.24 -2.59
C CYS A 59 -15.86 2.17 -3.25
N VAL A 60 -15.74 2.49 -4.54
CA VAL A 60 -14.47 2.32 -5.30
C VAL A 60 -13.54 3.53 -5.18
N LEU A 61 -14.01 4.67 -4.64
CA LEU A 61 -13.23 5.91 -4.57
C LEU A 61 -12.60 6.21 -3.20
N VAL A 62 -12.56 5.22 -2.29
CA VAL A 62 -11.71 5.35 -1.10
C VAL A 62 -10.28 5.08 -1.55
N GLY A 63 -9.58 6.13 -2.01
CA GLY A 63 -8.14 6.08 -2.19
C GLY A 63 -7.50 5.62 -0.89
N CYS A 64 -6.86 4.45 -0.92
CA CYS A 64 -6.09 3.94 0.21
C CYS A 64 -4.88 4.86 0.41
N ALA A 65 -5.05 5.93 1.20
CA ALA A 65 -3.93 6.79 1.58
C ALA A 65 -2.85 5.93 2.24
N THR A 66 -1.65 5.97 1.69
CA THR A 66 -0.48 5.18 2.13
C THR A 66 -0.03 5.59 3.53
N ILE A 67 -0.37 6.81 3.96
CA ILE A 67 -0.14 7.36 5.29
C ILE A 67 -1.48 7.63 5.99
N PRO A 68 -1.61 7.29 7.29
CA PRO A 68 -2.79 7.64 8.09
C PRO A 68 -3.05 9.16 8.11
N SER A 69 -4.31 9.55 7.88
CA SER A 69 -4.71 10.96 7.77
C SER A 69 -4.40 11.82 9.01
N ARG A 70 -4.25 11.22 10.20
CA ARG A 70 -3.85 11.94 11.42
C ARG A 70 -2.47 12.56 11.30
N TYR A 71 -1.53 11.88 10.63
CA TYR A 71 -0.17 12.37 10.46
C TYR A 71 -0.11 13.46 9.41
N VAL A 72 -0.87 13.30 8.33
CA VAL A 72 -1.01 14.34 7.30
C VAL A 72 -1.54 15.65 7.88
N ARG A 73 -2.51 15.60 8.82
CA ARG A 73 -3.02 16.79 9.50
C ARG A 73 -2.06 17.41 10.51
N GLN A 74 -1.19 16.60 11.12
CA GLN A 74 -0.19 17.07 12.10
C GLN A 74 1.08 17.60 11.45
N ALA A 75 1.39 17.12 10.24
CA ALA A 75 2.58 17.49 9.52
C ALA A 75 2.54 18.95 9.07
N GLU A 76 3.69 19.62 9.19
CA GLU A 76 3.88 20.94 8.63
C GLU A 76 3.86 20.82 7.09
N PRO A 77 2.98 21.57 6.40
CA PRO A 77 2.82 21.45 4.95
C PRO A 77 4.01 22.06 4.21
N GLY A 78 4.39 21.43 3.09
CA GLY A 78 5.38 21.99 2.16
C GLY A 78 6.82 22.03 2.69
N VAL A 79 7.13 21.30 3.77
CA VAL A 79 8.51 21.23 4.28
C VAL A 79 9.39 20.45 3.31
N THR A 80 10.51 21.07 2.93
CA THR A 80 11.54 20.43 2.11
C THR A 80 12.79 20.13 2.93
N LEU A 81 13.66 19.24 2.44
CA LEU A 81 14.90 18.93 3.14
C LEU A 81 15.81 20.17 3.21
N SER A 82 15.87 20.98 2.15
CA SER A 82 16.66 22.22 2.15
C SER A 82 16.22 23.17 3.26
N ALA A 83 14.91 23.28 3.50
CA ALA A 83 14.36 24.11 4.56
C ALA A 83 14.79 23.61 5.96
N LEU A 84 14.77 22.29 6.18
CA LEU A 84 15.23 21.69 7.44
C LEU A 84 16.73 21.91 7.68
N VAL A 85 17.56 21.82 6.65
CA VAL A 85 19.00 22.04 6.74
C VAL A 85 19.32 23.53 6.98
N THR A 86 18.60 24.42 6.32
CA THR A 86 18.86 25.87 6.39
C THR A 86 18.34 26.49 7.69
N GLN A 87 17.21 26.01 8.20
CA GLN A 87 16.52 26.57 9.38
C GLN A 87 16.10 25.49 10.39
N PRO A 88 17.02 24.66 10.91
CA PRO A 88 16.65 23.52 11.74
C PRO A 88 15.88 23.92 13.01
N GLN A 89 16.19 25.08 13.60
CA GLN A 89 15.53 25.58 14.81
C GLN A 89 14.06 25.94 14.57
N ALA A 90 13.69 26.36 13.36
CA ALA A 90 12.31 26.73 13.04
C ALA A 90 11.39 25.51 12.93
N TYR A 91 11.96 24.33 12.70
CA TYR A 91 11.23 23.08 12.52
C TYR A 91 11.40 22.10 13.69
N GLN A 92 12.28 22.38 14.65
CA GLN A 92 12.48 21.53 15.83
C GLN A 92 11.15 21.23 16.53
N GLY A 93 10.91 19.96 16.82
CA GLY A 93 9.69 19.48 17.47
C GLY A 93 8.45 19.40 16.54
N LYS A 94 8.52 19.93 15.31
CA LYS A 94 7.44 19.80 14.34
C LYS A 94 7.44 18.42 13.68
N VAL A 95 6.25 17.98 13.27
CA VAL A 95 6.07 16.76 12.49
C VAL A 95 6.22 17.08 11.02
N VAL A 96 6.98 16.25 10.29
CA VAL A 96 7.22 16.40 8.85
C VAL A 96 7.04 15.06 8.16
N ILE A 97 6.76 15.10 6.86
CA ILE A 97 6.66 13.91 6.01
C ILE A 97 7.73 14.02 4.94
N LEU A 98 8.66 13.07 4.91
CA LEU A 98 9.73 13.01 3.92
C LEU A 98 9.84 11.62 3.30
N GLY A 99 10.23 11.59 2.03
CA GLY A 99 10.49 10.37 1.28
C GLY A 99 11.97 10.18 1.03
N GLY A 100 12.37 8.92 0.82
CA GLY A 100 13.73 8.68 0.42
C GLY A 100 14.10 7.25 0.09
N THR A 101 15.38 7.08 -0.23
CA THR A 101 16.04 5.80 -0.45
C THR A 101 16.94 5.51 0.74
N VAL A 102 16.80 4.32 1.35
CA VAL A 102 17.66 3.93 2.48
C VAL A 102 19.07 3.69 1.95
N MET A 103 20.04 4.42 2.50
CA MET A 103 21.46 4.29 2.15
C MET A 103 22.19 3.36 3.11
N ALA A 104 21.91 3.50 4.40
CA ALA A 104 22.54 2.73 5.45
C ALA A 104 21.62 2.58 6.66
N HIS A 105 21.93 1.59 7.48
CA HIS A 105 21.32 1.44 8.79
C HIS A 105 22.39 1.08 9.81
N THR A 106 22.23 1.57 11.04
CA THR A 106 23.07 1.22 12.18
C THR A 106 22.23 1.14 13.45
N GLN A 107 22.77 0.53 14.49
CA GLN A 107 22.16 0.50 15.81
C GLN A 107 23.07 1.22 16.80
N GLU A 108 22.53 2.23 17.47
CA GLU A 108 23.26 3.01 18.46
C GLU A 108 22.32 3.41 19.59
N ALA A 109 22.81 3.30 20.84
CA ALA A 109 22.05 3.60 22.05
C ALA A 109 20.69 2.88 22.14
N GLY A 110 20.64 1.62 21.67
CA GLY A 110 19.42 0.81 21.68
C GLY A 110 18.36 1.25 20.66
N ARG A 111 18.70 2.15 19.74
CA ARG A 111 17.79 2.62 18.67
C ARG A 111 18.34 2.24 17.30
N VAL A 112 17.42 2.09 16.35
CA VAL A 112 17.76 1.89 14.94
C VAL A 112 17.88 3.26 14.28
N TRP A 113 18.97 3.46 13.56
CA TRP A 113 19.24 4.67 12.80
C TRP A 113 19.29 4.35 11.33
N LEU A 114 18.44 5.00 10.53
CA LEU A 114 18.44 4.87 9.08
C LEU A 114 18.97 6.15 8.46
N LEU A 115 20.00 6.04 7.63
CA LEU A 115 20.44 7.14 6.77
C LEU A 115 19.64 7.06 5.48
N VAL A 116 18.91 8.13 5.18
CA VAL A 116 17.96 8.16 4.07
C VAL A 116 18.33 9.30 3.13
N ARG A 117 18.51 8.97 1.85
CA ARG A 117 18.67 9.97 0.79
C ARG A 117 17.31 10.49 0.39
N ASN A 118 17.12 11.81 0.43
CA ASN A 118 15.84 12.43 0.15
C ASN A 118 15.37 12.17 -1.29
N ARG A 119 14.07 11.94 -1.42
CA ARG A 119 13.35 11.77 -2.68
C ARG A 119 12.01 12.49 -2.59
N PRO A 120 11.60 13.18 -3.67
CA PRO A 120 10.27 13.76 -3.71
C PRO A 120 9.23 12.66 -3.56
N LEU A 121 8.17 13.00 -2.83
CA LEU A 121 6.96 12.19 -2.69
C LEU A 121 5.99 12.58 -3.80
N ASP A 122 5.25 11.62 -4.33
CA ASP A 122 4.09 11.88 -5.19
C ASP A 122 2.83 12.14 -4.34
N ASP A 123 1.69 12.35 -5.01
CA ASP A 123 0.39 12.62 -4.37
C ASP A 123 -0.06 11.46 -3.44
N ASP A 124 0.44 10.25 -3.68
CA ASP A 124 0.19 9.06 -2.87
C ASP A 124 1.26 8.85 -1.78
N TYR A 125 2.12 9.85 -1.53
CA TYR A 125 3.24 9.77 -0.59
C TYR A 125 4.21 8.60 -0.85
N VAL A 126 4.38 8.21 -2.12
CA VAL A 126 5.36 7.23 -2.55
C VAL A 126 6.63 7.93 -3.03
N PRO A 127 7.83 7.51 -2.57
CA PRO A 127 9.08 8.09 -3.04
C PRO A 127 9.34 7.70 -4.49
N HIS A 128 9.49 8.71 -5.35
CA HIS A 128 9.83 8.52 -6.76
C HIS A 128 11.21 9.07 -7.10
N LEU A 129 11.78 8.58 -8.20
CA LEU A 129 13.01 9.14 -8.76
C LEU A 129 12.68 10.54 -9.28
N PRO A 130 13.42 11.58 -8.86
CA PRO A 130 13.15 12.93 -9.32
C PRO A 130 13.38 13.01 -10.84
N ALA A 131 12.48 13.69 -11.54
CA ALA A 131 12.56 13.86 -12.99
C ALA A 131 13.85 14.59 -13.45
N SER A 132 14.41 15.40 -12.55
CA SER A 132 15.71 16.07 -12.70
C SER A 132 16.47 15.94 -11.38
N PRO A 133 17.80 15.72 -11.39
CA PRO A 133 18.60 15.79 -10.17
C PRO A 133 18.64 17.24 -9.67
N ASP A 134 17.65 17.64 -8.88
CA ASP A 134 17.71 18.89 -8.12
C ASP A 134 18.79 18.75 -7.03
N PRO A 135 19.90 19.49 -7.12
CA PRO A 135 20.98 19.37 -6.16
C PRO A 135 20.59 19.87 -4.76
N ALA A 136 19.61 20.78 -4.64
CA ALA A 136 19.21 21.35 -3.36
C ALA A 136 18.49 20.31 -2.49
N GLU A 137 17.60 19.52 -3.09
CA GLU A 137 16.84 18.48 -2.40
C GLU A 137 17.51 17.10 -2.42
N ALA A 138 18.71 16.98 -3.00
CA ALA A 138 19.43 15.70 -3.13
C ALA A 138 20.17 15.23 -1.86
N GLY A 139 20.01 15.93 -0.74
CA GLY A 139 20.66 15.64 0.54
C GLY A 139 20.18 14.36 1.23
N ALA A 140 20.70 14.13 2.43
CA ALA A 140 20.32 13.01 3.27
C ALA A 140 19.86 13.48 4.66
N TYR A 141 19.09 12.63 5.33
CA TYR A 141 18.63 12.84 6.69
C TYR A 141 18.67 11.52 7.47
N TRP A 142 18.73 11.63 8.78
CA TRP A 142 18.68 10.47 9.68
C TRP A 142 17.27 10.26 10.21
N VAL A 143 16.90 8.99 10.35
CA VAL A 143 15.68 8.59 11.04
C VAL A 143 16.06 7.72 12.22
N ARG A 144 15.71 8.16 13.41
CA ARG A 144 15.94 7.44 14.66
C ARG A 144 14.64 6.77 15.09
N ILE A 145 14.69 5.46 15.30
CA ILE A 145 13.51 4.59 15.42
C ILE A 145 13.66 3.69 16.65
N SER A 146 12.55 3.49 17.35
CA SER A 146 12.46 2.50 18.41
C SER A 146 12.41 1.09 17.80
N PRO A 147 13.24 0.12 18.26
CA PRO A 147 13.26 -1.22 17.68
C PRO A 147 11.95 -2.00 17.93
N GLU A 148 11.13 -1.60 18.90
CA GLU A 148 9.85 -2.22 19.22
C GLU A 148 8.88 -2.17 18.04
N GLY A 149 8.35 -3.33 17.66
CA GLY A 149 7.41 -3.44 16.54
C GLY A 149 8.02 -3.26 15.16
N LEU A 150 9.33 -2.97 15.04
CA LEU A 150 10.00 -2.80 13.75
C LEU A 150 10.05 -4.15 13.00
N PRO A 151 9.53 -4.24 11.77
CA PRO A 151 9.48 -5.49 11.04
C PRO A 151 10.90 -5.94 10.68
N LYS A 152 11.21 -7.23 10.84
CA LYS A 152 12.56 -7.77 10.56
C LYS A 152 13.06 -7.52 9.15
N SER A 153 12.15 -7.26 8.20
CA SER A 153 12.47 -6.93 6.81
C SER A 153 12.87 -5.47 6.59
N TYR A 154 12.93 -4.63 7.64
CA TYR A 154 13.26 -3.20 7.47
C TYR A 154 14.59 -2.97 6.77
N ALA A 155 15.57 -3.84 7.00
CA ALA A 155 16.89 -3.77 6.37
C ALA A 155 16.84 -4.02 4.85
N GLN A 156 15.73 -4.56 4.35
CA GLN A 156 15.50 -4.85 2.93
C GLN A 156 14.69 -3.74 2.24
N TRP A 157 14.30 -2.70 2.97
CA TRP A 157 13.58 -1.56 2.40
C TRP A 157 14.49 -0.77 1.48
N SER A 158 14.08 -0.63 0.22
CA SER A 158 14.83 0.15 -0.77
C SER A 158 14.44 1.62 -0.71
N ARG A 159 13.16 1.89 -0.48
CA ARG A 159 12.59 3.22 -0.33
C ARG A 159 11.76 3.28 0.94
N LEU A 160 11.58 4.48 1.46
CA LEU A 160 10.91 4.71 2.71
C LEU A 160 10.14 6.03 2.64
N THR A 161 8.91 6.02 3.13
CA THR A 161 8.20 7.24 3.52
C THR A 161 8.22 7.35 5.03
N VAL A 162 8.59 8.52 5.53
CA VAL A 162 8.83 8.79 6.94
C VAL A 162 7.92 9.92 7.37
N VAL A 163 7.10 9.65 8.37
CA VAL A 163 6.53 10.68 9.23
C VAL A 163 7.42 10.74 10.46
N GLY A 164 8.03 11.88 10.71
CA GLY A 164 8.96 12.05 11.82
C GLY A 164 8.86 13.41 12.47
N ARG A 165 9.23 13.47 13.74
CA ARG A 165 9.41 14.73 14.46
C ARG A 165 10.84 15.20 14.32
N VAL A 166 11.06 16.46 13.96
CA VAL A 166 12.41 17.01 13.87
C VAL A 166 13.05 17.07 15.25
N SER A 167 14.21 16.45 15.39
CA SER A 167 14.97 16.33 16.63
C SER A 167 16.17 17.29 16.62
N ASP A 168 16.62 17.71 17.80
CA ASP A 168 17.89 18.43 18.00
C ASP A 168 19.07 17.50 18.31
N VAL A 169 18.82 16.20 18.29
CA VAL A 169 19.83 15.19 18.51
C VAL A 169 20.84 15.20 17.36
N ARG A 170 22.11 14.98 17.71
CA ARG A 170 23.18 14.90 16.72
C ARG A 170 23.11 13.60 15.93
N PRO A 171 23.40 13.64 14.61
CA PRO A 171 23.45 12.45 13.78
C PRO A 171 24.59 11.53 14.20
N VAL A 172 24.40 10.24 13.96
CA VAL A 172 25.42 9.21 14.16
C VAL A 172 26.56 9.39 13.14
N ALA A 173 27.79 9.17 13.59
CA ALA A 173 28.95 9.16 12.70
C ALA A 173 28.86 7.97 11.75
N HIS A 174 28.90 8.24 10.45
CA HIS A 174 28.82 7.22 9.40
C HIS A 174 29.59 7.70 8.16
N GLU A 175 30.15 6.78 7.37
CA GLU A 175 30.96 7.10 6.18
C GLU A 175 30.23 8.03 5.18
N TRP A 176 28.94 7.79 4.92
CA TRP A 176 28.09 8.61 4.05
C TRP A 176 27.40 9.80 4.75
N SER A 177 27.78 10.13 6.00
CA SER A 177 27.20 11.21 6.79
C SER A 177 28.21 12.35 6.98
N THR A 178 27.79 13.58 6.76
CA THR A 178 28.60 14.81 6.95
C THR A 178 28.50 15.34 8.39
N GLY A 179 27.65 14.74 9.23
CA GLY A 179 27.43 15.14 10.62
C GLY A 179 26.55 16.40 10.76
N LYS A 180 25.97 16.89 9.66
CA LYS A 180 25.10 18.08 9.60
C LYS A 180 23.68 17.77 9.18
N GLU A 181 23.41 16.51 8.86
CA GLU A 181 22.11 16.03 8.44
C GLU A 181 21.08 16.21 9.56
N PRO A 182 19.85 16.63 9.23
CA PRO A 182 18.78 16.70 10.21
C PRO A 182 18.42 15.29 10.67
N VAL A 183 18.02 15.18 11.94
CA VAL A 183 17.58 13.92 12.55
C VAL A 183 16.08 13.99 12.79
N LEU A 184 15.36 12.96 12.36
CA LEU A 184 13.95 12.78 12.63
C LEU A 184 13.75 11.65 13.62
N ASP A 185 12.98 11.91 14.67
CA ASP A 185 12.40 10.85 15.50
C ASP A 185 11.20 10.26 14.77
N GLY A 186 11.30 9.00 14.37
CA GLY A 186 10.27 8.33 13.56
C GLY A 186 8.98 8.14 14.35
N LEU A 187 7.86 8.61 13.80
CA LEU A 187 6.51 8.40 14.34
C LEU A 187 5.75 7.34 13.53
N TYR A 188 5.94 7.34 12.21
CA TYR A 188 5.36 6.37 11.29
C TYR A 188 6.28 6.18 10.09
N LEU A 189 6.49 4.93 9.69
CA LEU A 189 7.35 4.57 8.57
C LEU A 189 6.60 3.62 7.64
N ARG A 190 6.64 3.91 6.34
CA ARG A 190 6.18 3.01 5.28
C ARG A 190 7.37 2.58 4.44
N GLY A 191 7.82 1.34 4.65
CA GLY A 191 8.88 0.74 3.86
C GLY A 191 8.36 0.17 2.56
N TRP A 192 9.04 0.52 1.47
CA TRP A 192 8.71 0.08 0.13
C TRP A 192 9.76 -0.94 -0.36
N GLY A 193 9.26 -2.06 -0.88
CA GLY A 193 10.07 -3.12 -1.47
C GLY A 193 10.77 -2.69 -2.77
N SER A 194 11.64 -3.56 -3.27
CA SER A 194 12.41 -3.36 -4.52
C SER A 194 11.59 -3.58 -5.81
N GLY A 195 10.26 -3.69 -5.72
CA GLY A 195 9.38 -3.87 -6.86
C GLY A 195 9.16 -2.57 -7.66
N TRP A 196 8.99 -2.73 -8.98
CA TRP A 196 8.63 -1.63 -9.88
C TRP A 196 7.27 -1.05 -9.51
N GLY A 197 7.18 0.28 -9.35
CA GLY A 197 5.92 0.98 -9.10
C GLY A 197 5.52 1.14 -7.63
N GLY A 198 6.43 0.89 -6.67
CA GLY A 198 6.09 1.03 -5.23
C GLY A 198 5.57 -0.25 -4.61
N TYR A 199 5.08 -1.18 -5.43
CA TYR A 199 4.53 -2.45 -4.98
C TYR A 199 5.56 -3.57 -5.08
N GLY A 200 5.91 -4.23 -3.97
CA GLY A 200 6.95 -5.26 -3.96
C GLY A 200 7.01 -6.12 -2.70
N LEU A 201 7.81 -7.19 -2.79
CA LEU A 201 8.13 -8.03 -1.64
C LEU A 201 8.80 -7.17 -0.54
N HIS A 202 8.45 -7.44 0.72
CA HIS A 202 8.99 -6.77 1.92
C HIS A 202 8.43 -5.37 2.26
N GLU A 203 7.30 -4.98 1.65
CA GLU A 203 6.53 -3.85 2.16
C GLU A 203 6.03 -4.10 3.57
N ALA A 204 6.30 -3.14 4.44
CA ALA A 204 5.78 -3.16 5.80
C ALA A 204 5.67 -1.73 6.34
N THR A 205 4.83 -1.59 7.34
CA THR A 205 4.63 -0.34 8.05
C THR A 205 5.11 -0.52 9.48
N TRP A 206 5.73 0.53 10.01
CA TRP A 206 6.05 0.66 11.42
C TRP A 206 5.41 1.94 11.96
N GLU A 207 4.96 1.88 13.20
CA GLU A 207 4.38 3.03 13.87
C GLU A 207 4.86 3.03 15.32
N GLU A 208 5.19 4.21 15.84
CA GLU A 208 5.54 4.35 17.24
C GLU A 208 4.29 4.19 18.11
N ILE A 209 4.23 3.11 18.88
CA ILE A 209 3.11 2.85 19.81
C ILE A 209 3.35 3.69 21.08
N GLN A 210 2.74 4.87 21.15
CA GLN A 210 2.86 5.77 22.30
C GLN A 210 1.69 5.70 23.28
N ASP A 211 0.55 5.09 22.92
CA ASP A 211 -0.66 5.03 23.77
C ASP A 211 -1.18 3.58 23.92
N PRO A 212 -1.36 3.04 25.14
CA PRO A 212 -1.90 1.69 25.36
C PRO A 212 -3.35 1.50 24.87
N SER A 213 -4.07 2.59 24.58
CA SER A 213 -5.44 2.56 24.04
C SER A 213 -5.47 2.60 22.51
N TYR A 214 -4.32 2.70 21.86
CA TYR A 214 -4.19 2.92 20.42
C TYR A 214 -4.36 1.63 19.62
N ILE A 215 -5.24 1.68 18.60
CA ILE A 215 -5.38 0.62 17.59
C ILE A 215 -4.52 1.00 16.37
N PRO A 216 -3.48 0.21 16.04
CA PRO A 216 -2.61 0.46 14.89
C PRO A 216 -3.39 0.66 13.59
N SER A 217 -2.98 1.64 12.79
CA SER A 217 -3.61 1.92 11.49
C SER A 217 -3.31 0.87 10.43
N ALA A 218 -2.29 0.06 10.64
CA ALA A 218 -1.98 -1.11 9.82
C ALA A 218 -1.96 -2.37 10.72
N PRO A 219 -2.47 -3.52 10.24
CA PRO A 219 -2.36 -4.77 10.99
C PRO A 219 -0.90 -5.08 11.30
N LEU A 220 -0.59 -5.40 12.56
CA LEU A 220 0.76 -5.76 12.97
C LEU A 220 1.18 -7.05 12.24
N PRO A 221 2.38 -7.08 11.62
CA PRO A 221 2.85 -8.28 10.94
C PRO A 221 3.06 -9.42 11.96
N GLY A 222 2.23 -10.46 11.86
CA GLY A 222 2.40 -11.71 12.60
C GLY A 222 1.41 -11.98 13.74
N VAL A 223 0.42 -11.11 13.99
CA VAL A 223 -0.64 -11.41 14.96
C VAL A 223 -1.78 -12.13 14.25
N LYS A 224 -1.87 -13.46 14.39
CA LYS A 224 -3.08 -14.20 14.00
C LYS A 224 -4.19 -13.84 14.99
N PRO A 225 -5.41 -13.51 14.54
CA PRO A 225 -6.55 -13.44 15.44
C PRO A 225 -6.77 -14.81 16.08
N GLN A 226 -6.97 -14.82 17.41
CA GLN A 226 -7.38 -16.00 18.16
C GLN A 226 -8.83 -16.35 17.87
#